data_AF-A0A1I4FRJ2-F1
#
_entry.id   AF-A0A1I4FRJ2-F1
#
_cell.length_a   1.000
_cell.length_b   1.000
_cell.length_c   1.000
_cell.angle_alpha   90.00
_cell.angle_beta   90.00
_cell.angle_gamma   90.00
#
_symmetry.space_group_name_H-M   'P 1'
#
loop_
_entity.id
_entity.type
_entity.pdbx_description
1 polymer ?
#
loop_
_entity_poly.entity_id
_entity_poly.type
_entity_poly.pdbx_seq_one_letter_code
_entity_poly.pdbx_strand_id
1 'polypeptide(L)'
;MGEGGACIPTLTASRPAVSVLLLCYRDAAYIRAALAGAFAQTVPCEIIVSNDSSDDGTYEIAREVVAAYRGIHEVSVRRTAHNLGVAAHFNDAMALARGEIVVMMAGDDIAYPERVATILRAFEEAPEAMVLGSDFDCIDADGQRIDIRFRRRPERYELDYYVRIGRLIGLLGATLAFRREVYDRFGPLLGPIEDNALSLRGALLGQSLCLRQPLLQYRRHPGSVSGCVFARDEAPEVAVRRRYERTVRFYRGTADDLEHCMGQMPELRGRALRDARNVLAMYRIEADAREAILQHQRHQWLGPVLRGLLQPGLRRKSAERALKLLLPRRWFGLHHA
;
A
#
# COMPACT_ATOMS: atom_id res chain seq x y z
N MET A 1 15.44 -3.20 48.61
CA MET A 1 14.50 -2.41 47.80
C MET A 1 15.29 -1.88 46.63
N GLY A 2 15.29 -2.62 45.51
CA GLY A 2 16.10 -2.32 44.34
C GLY A 2 15.25 -1.59 43.31
N GLU A 3 15.62 -0.36 43.02
CA GLU A 3 15.08 0.40 41.90
C GLU A 3 15.82 -0.04 40.63
N GLY A 4 15.17 -0.89 39.83
CA GLY A 4 15.58 -1.21 38.48
C GLY A 4 15.19 -0.08 37.54
N GLY A 5 16.02 0.95 37.46
CA GLY A 5 15.93 1.98 36.43
C GLY A 5 16.19 1.35 35.06
N ALA A 6 15.14 1.21 34.25
CA ALA A 6 15.28 0.86 32.85
C ALA A 6 16.05 1.99 32.14
N CYS A 7 17.27 1.70 31.70
CA CYS A 7 18.03 2.59 30.83
C CYS A 7 17.29 2.75 29.49
N ILE A 8 16.65 3.90 29.31
CA ILE A 8 16.26 4.38 27.98
C ILE A 8 17.57 4.64 27.22
N PRO A 9 17.79 4.04 26.04
CA PRO A 9 19.00 4.30 25.28
C PRO A 9 19.04 5.79 24.91
N THR A 10 20.13 6.44 25.29
CA THR A 10 20.37 7.86 25.03
C THR A 10 20.50 8.06 23.52
N LEU A 11 19.47 8.64 22.90
CA LEU A 11 19.48 9.07 21.51
C LEU A 11 20.59 10.11 21.34
N THR A 12 21.71 9.70 20.73
CA THR A 12 22.68 10.64 20.16
C THR A 12 21.98 11.55 19.15
N ALA A 13 22.56 12.70 18.82
CA ALA A 13 22.04 13.73 17.90
C ALA A 13 21.95 13.28 16.42
N SER A 14 21.41 12.09 16.18
CA SER A 14 21.40 11.28 14.96
C SER A 14 19.95 10.98 14.58
N ARG A 15 19.57 11.24 13.32
CA ARG A 15 18.31 10.94 12.58
C ARG A 15 17.03 10.61 13.40
N PRO A 16 15.87 11.23 13.09
CA PRO A 16 14.62 10.89 13.79
C PRO A 16 14.36 9.37 13.67
N ALA A 17 13.91 8.71 14.74
CA ALA A 17 13.63 7.26 14.64
C ALA A 17 12.49 6.97 13.65
N VAL A 18 11.56 7.91 13.50
CA VAL A 18 10.36 7.78 12.68
C VAL A 18 10.15 8.99 11.77
N SER A 19 9.88 8.71 10.49
CA SER A 19 9.25 9.66 9.57
C SER A 19 7.79 9.26 9.33
N VAL A 20 6.87 10.17 9.61
CA VAL A 20 5.47 10.09 9.19
C VAL A 20 5.35 10.78 7.83
N LEU A 21 4.95 10.03 6.81
CA LEU A 21 4.60 10.58 5.50
C LEU A 21 3.09 10.74 5.43
N LEU A 22 2.60 11.96 5.60
CA LEU A 22 1.19 12.30 5.41
C LEU A 22 0.98 12.80 3.98
N LEU A 23 0.44 11.93 3.13
CA LEU A 23 0.15 12.24 1.73
C LEU A 23 -1.31 12.69 1.59
N CYS A 24 -1.53 13.82 0.93
CA CYS A 24 -2.88 14.36 0.73
C CYS A 24 -3.12 14.86 -0.69
N TYR A 25 -4.35 14.65 -1.18
CA TYR A 25 -4.82 15.17 -2.45
C TYR A 25 -6.35 15.32 -2.44
N ARG A 26 -6.82 16.56 -2.52
CA ARG A 26 -8.25 16.92 -2.49
C ARG A 26 -8.98 16.47 -1.21
N ASP A 27 -8.33 16.72 -0.08
CA ASP A 27 -8.75 16.35 1.27
C ASP A 27 -9.19 17.56 2.10
N ALA A 28 -9.62 18.68 1.50
CA ALA A 28 -9.90 19.91 2.23
C ALA A 28 -10.90 19.73 3.38
N ALA A 29 -11.87 18.82 3.22
CA ALA A 29 -12.86 18.49 4.23
C ALA A 29 -12.28 17.72 5.44
N TYR A 30 -11.16 17.02 5.28
CA TYR A 30 -10.68 16.03 6.25
C TYR A 30 -9.28 16.31 6.80
N ILE A 31 -8.47 17.08 6.07
CA ILE A 31 -7.05 17.29 6.37
C ILE A 31 -6.80 17.86 7.76
N ARG A 32 -7.72 18.67 8.33
CA ARG A 32 -7.60 19.15 9.71
C ARG A 32 -7.64 18.01 10.73
N ALA A 33 -8.56 17.05 10.55
CA ALA A 33 -8.68 15.91 11.44
C ALA A 33 -7.50 14.93 11.27
N ALA A 34 -7.04 14.73 10.03
CA ALA A 34 -5.86 13.93 9.74
C ALA A 34 -4.59 14.49 10.41
N LEU A 35 -4.37 15.82 10.29
CA LEU A 35 -3.26 16.50 10.96
C LEU A 35 -3.38 16.44 12.48
N ALA A 36 -4.58 16.59 13.04
CA ALA A 36 -4.79 16.43 14.47
C ALA A 36 -4.38 15.03 14.97
N GLY A 37 -4.71 13.97 14.22
CA GLY A 37 -4.28 12.60 14.54
C GLY A 37 -2.76 12.41 14.41
N ALA A 38 -2.14 12.99 13.39
CA ALA A 38 -0.68 12.96 13.21
C ALA A 38 0.06 13.75 14.32
N PHE A 39 -0.50 14.86 14.80
CA PHE A 39 0.07 15.68 15.85
C PHE A 39 -0.16 15.16 17.27
N ALA A 40 -1.13 14.25 17.43
CA ALA A 40 -1.43 13.58 18.68
C ALA A 40 -0.54 12.36 18.95
N GLN A 41 0.43 12.06 18.07
CA GLN A 41 1.32 10.93 18.29
C GLN A 41 2.13 11.11 19.58
N THR A 42 2.24 10.04 20.37
CA THR A 42 2.83 10.11 21.72
C THR A 42 4.36 10.06 21.72
N VAL A 43 4.99 9.89 20.56
CA VAL A 43 6.46 9.87 20.39
C VAL A 43 6.91 10.94 19.41
N PRO A 44 8.09 11.57 19.62
CA PRO A 44 8.65 12.53 18.67
C PRO A 44 8.83 11.91 17.27
N CYS A 45 8.38 12.62 16.25
CA CYS A 45 8.39 12.17 14.86
C CYS A 45 8.89 13.30 13.96
N GLU A 46 9.50 12.96 12.83
CA GLU A 46 9.52 13.84 11.66
C GLU A 46 8.18 13.65 10.92
N ILE A 47 7.38 14.69 10.75
CA ILE A 47 6.10 14.65 10.04
C ILE A 47 6.23 15.48 8.77
N ILE A 48 6.15 14.80 7.62
CA ILE A 48 6.20 15.42 6.30
C ILE A 48 4.78 15.39 5.72
N VAL A 49 4.15 16.57 5.69
CA VAL A 49 2.84 16.78 5.06
C VAL A 49 3.07 17.14 3.60
N SER A 50 2.74 16.24 2.68
CA SER A 50 2.95 16.47 1.26
C SER A 50 1.63 16.50 0.50
N ASN A 51 1.30 17.65 -0.07
CA ASN A 51 0.13 17.84 -0.91
C ASN A 51 0.44 17.62 -2.39
N ASP A 52 -0.33 16.77 -3.08
CA ASP A 52 -0.12 16.48 -4.51
C ASP A 52 -0.83 17.47 -5.45
N SER A 53 -0.60 18.76 -5.23
CA SER A 53 -1.18 19.85 -6.03
C SER A 53 -2.71 19.86 -6.07
N SER A 54 -3.34 19.83 -4.89
CA SER A 54 -4.80 19.93 -4.79
C SER A 54 -5.34 21.28 -5.28
N ASP A 55 -6.57 21.27 -5.78
CA ASP A 55 -7.31 22.42 -6.32
C ASP A 55 -8.46 22.88 -5.39
N ASP A 56 -8.60 22.29 -4.21
CA ASP A 56 -9.75 22.44 -3.31
C ASP A 56 -9.43 23.17 -1.98
N GLY A 57 -8.22 23.71 -1.83
CA GLY A 57 -7.79 24.39 -0.60
C GLY A 57 -7.07 23.49 0.42
N THR A 58 -6.86 22.19 0.12
CA THR A 58 -6.18 21.25 1.03
C THR A 58 -4.82 21.77 1.51
N TYR A 59 -4.00 22.30 0.60
CA TYR A 59 -2.66 22.78 0.93
C TYR A 59 -2.68 24.00 1.84
N GLU A 60 -3.57 24.96 1.56
CA GLU A 60 -3.70 26.19 2.32
C GLU A 60 -4.11 25.91 3.76
N ILE A 61 -5.07 24.98 3.95
CA ILE A 61 -5.49 24.49 5.26
C ILE A 61 -4.33 23.79 5.98
N ALA A 62 -3.64 22.86 5.30
CA ALA A 62 -2.52 22.15 5.90
C ALA A 62 -1.40 23.09 6.33
N ARG A 63 -1.09 24.10 5.48
CA ARG A 63 -0.07 25.11 5.78
C ARG A 63 -0.42 25.96 6.99
N GLU A 64 -1.69 26.38 7.11
CA GLU A 64 -2.19 27.12 8.28
C GLU A 64 -2.03 26.29 9.58
N VAL A 65 -2.50 25.04 9.55
CA VAL A 65 -2.47 24.13 10.70
C VAL A 65 -1.02 23.82 11.13
N VAL A 66 -0.12 23.57 10.17
CA VAL A 66 1.29 23.30 10.45
C VAL A 66 2.00 24.54 11.01
N ALA A 67 1.72 25.74 10.50
CA ALA A 67 2.31 26.98 11.03
C ALA A 67 1.89 27.26 12.49
N ALA A 68 0.68 26.85 12.87
CA ALA A 68 0.16 26.97 14.23
C ALA A 68 0.66 25.86 15.18
N TYR A 69 1.26 24.78 14.67
CA TYR A 69 1.66 23.64 15.48
C TYR A 69 2.75 24.01 16.50
N ARG A 70 2.53 23.62 17.76
CA ARG A 70 3.50 23.71 18.85
C ARG A 70 3.45 22.40 19.62
N GLY A 71 4.47 21.57 19.48
CA GLY A 71 4.53 20.28 20.13
C GLY A 71 5.88 19.59 19.92
N ILE A 72 5.90 18.27 20.12
CA ILE A 72 7.13 17.47 20.19
C ILE A 72 7.66 17.00 18.82
N HIS A 73 6.93 17.23 17.73
CA HIS A 73 7.30 16.75 16.40
C HIS A 73 8.07 17.80 15.59
N GLU A 74 8.95 17.34 14.71
CA GLU A 74 9.49 18.15 13.62
C GLU A 74 8.50 18.09 12.45
N VAL A 75 7.82 19.19 12.12
CA VAL A 75 6.75 19.19 11.12
C VAL A 75 7.12 20.06 9.93
N SER A 76 6.94 19.54 8.72
CA SER A 76 7.08 20.29 7.47
C SER A 76 5.85 20.09 6.59
N VAL A 77 5.58 21.09 5.74
CA VAL A 77 4.48 21.06 4.77
C VAL A 77 4.97 21.53 3.42
N ARG A 78 4.55 20.82 2.37
CA ARG A 78 4.93 21.13 0.99
C ARG A 78 3.81 20.83 0.01
N ARG A 79 3.99 21.33 -1.21
CA ARG A 79 3.13 21.08 -2.37
C ARG A 79 3.98 20.68 -3.56
N THR A 80 3.53 19.70 -4.34
CA THR A 80 4.12 19.39 -5.65
C THR A 80 3.83 20.52 -6.65
N ALA A 81 4.53 20.55 -7.79
CA ALA A 81 4.29 21.56 -8.83
C ALA A 81 3.04 21.26 -9.68
N HIS A 82 2.74 19.97 -9.84
CA HIS A 82 1.55 19.43 -10.49
C HIS A 82 1.21 18.09 -9.85
N ASN A 83 0.00 17.58 -10.09
CA ASN A 83 -0.41 16.26 -9.58
C ASN A 83 0.47 15.16 -10.21
N LEU A 84 1.23 14.46 -9.37
CA LEU A 84 2.12 13.38 -9.78
C LEU A 84 1.41 12.03 -9.81
N GLY A 85 0.34 11.89 -9.03
CA GLY A 85 -0.31 10.61 -8.76
C GLY A 85 0.44 9.80 -7.70
N VAL A 86 -0.26 8.80 -7.15
CA VAL A 86 0.08 8.19 -5.85
C VAL A 86 1.53 7.74 -5.71
N ALA A 87 2.03 6.87 -6.59
CA ALA A 87 3.39 6.32 -6.45
C ALA A 87 4.50 7.35 -6.72
N ALA A 88 4.31 8.26 -7.68
CA ALA A 88 5.28 9.30 -7.97
C ALA A 88 5.32 10.35 -6.85
N HIS A 89 4.15 10.72 -6.31
CA HIS A 89 4.04 11.57 -5.12
C HIS A 89 4.67 10.92 -3.89
N PHE A 90 4.46 9.61 -3.68
CA PHE A 90 5.15 8.85 -2.64
C PHE A 90 6.68 8.92 -2.82
N ASN A 91 7.22 8.61 -4.00
CA ASN A 91 8.66 8.63 -4.25
C ASN A 91 9.28 10.01 -3.96
N ASP A 92 8.60 11.06 -4.41
CA ASP A 92 9.00 12.45 -4.24
C ASP A 92 8.95 12.88 -2.76
N ALA A 93 7.94 12.47 -1.99
CA ALA A 93 7.88 12.69 -0.56
C ALA A 93 8.89 11.84 0.25
N MET A 94 9.08 10.57 -0.14
CA MET A 94 9.99 9.62 0.52
C MET A 94 11.45 10.09 0.45
N ALA A 95 11.84 10.81 -0.60
CA ALA A 95 13.17 11.41 -0.73
C ALA A 95 13.51 12.40 0.40
N LEU A 96 12.50 12.94 1.09
CA LEU A 96 12.67 13.87 2.21
C LEU A 96 12.75 13.16 3.57
N ALA A 97 12.22 11.94 3.67
CA ALA A 97 12.15 11.20 4.93
C ALA A 97 13.53 10.73 5.41
N ARG A 98 13.84 11.02 6.67
CA ARG A 98 15.15 10.73 7.29
C ARG A 98 15.12 9.59 8.30
N GLY A 99 13.94 9.17 8.72
CA GLY A 99 13.76 8.23 9.81
C GLY A 99 13.89 6.78 9.42
N GLU A 100 14.34 5.96 10.38
CA GLU A 100 14.62 4.54 10.17
C GLU A 100 13.35 3.73 9.94
N ILE A 101 12.24 4.14 10.56
CA ILE A 101 10.90 3.63 10.29
C ILE A 101 10.09 4.71 9.60
N VAL A 102 9.41 4.33 8.53
CA VAL A 102 8.48 5.20 7.81
C VAL A 102 7.05 4.74 8.09
N VAL A 103 6.19 5.66 8.51
CA VAL A 103 4.77 5.42 8.79
C VAL A 103 3.93 6.22 7.80
N MET A 104 3.09 5.53 7.04
CA MET A 104 2.19 6.14 6.07
C MET A 104 0.92 6.65 6.74
N MET A 105 0.53 7.89 6.43
CA MET A 105 -0.75 8.48 6.81
C MET A 105 -1.40 9.13 5.58
N ALA A 106 -2.72 9.11 5.52
CA ALA A 106 -3.49 9.73 4.45
C ALA A 106 -4.18 11.01 4.94
N GLY A 107 -4.43 11.96 4.03
CA GLY A 107 -5.06 13.24 4.32
C GLY A 107 -6.53 13.17 4.73
N ASP A 108 -7.18 12.02 4.55
CA ASP A 108 -8.59 11.75 4.81
C ASP A 108 -8.85 10.88 6.06
N ASP A 109 -7.80 10.26 6.60
CA ASP A 109 -7.85 9.30 7.72
C ASP A 109 -7.45 9.94 9.06
N ILE A 110 -7.85 9.33 10.19
CA ILE A 110 -7.49 9.81 11.53
C ILE A 110 -6.65 8.76 12.25
N ALA A 111 -5.36 9.04 12.47
CA ALA A 111 -4.49 8.16 13.25
C ALA A 111 -4.81 8.23 14.77
N TYR A 112 -4.74 7.09 15.46
CA TYR A 112 -4.83 7.06 16.91
C TYR A 112 -3.51 7.52 17.58
N PRO A 113 -3.55 8.17 18.76
CA PRO A 113 -2.36 8.73 19.42
C PRO A 113 -1.21 7.73 19.63
N GLU A 114 -1.53 6.48 19.96
CA GLU A 114 -0.52 5.44 20.25
C GLU A 114 -0.05 4.68 19.01
N ARG A 115 -0.43 5.11 17.80
CA ARG A 115 -0.14 4.38 16.56
C ARG A 115 1.36 4.20 16.35
N VAL A 116 2.14 5.28 16.37
CA VAL A 116 3.60 5.20 16.12
C VAL A 116 4.30 4.43 17.23
N ALA A 117 3.97 4.66 18.50
CA ALA A 117 4.53 3.91 19.63
C ALA A 117 4.27 2.39 19.51
N THR A 118 3.06 2.01 19.09
CA THR A 118 2.69 0.61 18.87
C THR A 118 3.45 -0.01 17.69
N ILE A 119 3.64 0.75 16.61
CA ILE A 119 4.43 0.30 15.45
C ILE A 119 5.90 0.09 15.82
N LEU A 120 6.50 1.02 16.56
CA LEU A 120 7.88 0.90 17.03
C LEU A 120 8.09 -0.37 17.87
N ARG A 121 7.25 -0.56 18.89
CA ARG A 121 7.27 -1.77 19.72
C ARG A 121 7.14 -3.06 18.88
N ALA A 122 6.28 -3.05 17.87
CA ALA A 122 6.12 -4.22 16.99
C ALA A 122 7.38 -4.53 16.17
N PHE A 123 8.12 -3.51 15.68
CA PHE A 123 9.41 -3.73 15.01
C PHE A 123 10.53 -4.14 15.97
N GLU A 124 10.49 -3.71 17.23
CA GLU A 124 11.41 -4.16 18.28
C GLU A 124 11.18 -5.64 18.64
N GLU A 125 9.91 -6.05 18.81
CA GLU A 125 9.52 -7.44 19.10
C GLU A 125 9.71 -8.38 17.91
N ALA A 126 9.92 -7.84 16.71
CA ALA A 126 10.06 -8.59 15.47
C ALA A 126 11.17 -7.98 14.60
N PRO A 127 12.44 -8.17 14.95
CA PRO A 127 13.56 -7.53 14.24
C PRO A 127 13.60 -7.88 12.74
N GLU A 128 13.20 -9.09 12.36
CA GLU A 128 13.12 -9.59 10.97
C GLU A 128 11.98 -8.96 10.14
N ALA A 129 11.08 -8.19 10.77
CA ALA A 129 10.00 -7.54 10.06
C ALA A 129 10.50 -6.31 9.29
N MET A 130 10.17 -6.27 8.00
CA MET A 130 10.55 -5.17 7.10
C MET A 130 9.37 -4.26 6.80
N VAL A 131 8.15 -4.81 6.82
CA VAL A 131 6.89 -4.10 6.58
C VAL A 131 5.83 -4.55 7.57
N LEU A 132 4.93 -3.64 7.92
CA LEU A 132 3.86 -3.85 8.88
C LEU A 132 2.60 -3.15 8.39
N GLY A 133 1.46 -3.82 8.50
CA GLY A 133 0.15 -3.19 8.45
C GLY A 133 -0.62 -3.45 9.73
N SER A 134 -1.62 -2.63 9.99
CA SER A 134 -2.53 -2.78 11.13
C SER A 134 -3.97 -2.96 10.65
N ASP A 135 -4.80 -3.52 11.51
CA ASP A 135 -6.24 -3.37 11.39
C ASP A 135 -6.63 -1.88 11.58
N PHE A 136 -7.89 -1.54 11.29
CA PHE A 136 -8.40 -0.19 11.39
C PHE A 136 -9.91 -0.19 11.63
N ASP A 137 -10.40 0.90 12.22
CA ASP A 137 -11.83 1.17 12.31
C ASP A 137 -12.27 1.93 11.06
N CYS A 138 -13.41 1.60 10.47
CA CYS A 138 -13.90 2.33 9.29
C CYS A 138 -14.87 3.43 9.70
N ILE A 139 -14.76 4.57 9.06
CA ILE A 139 -15.71 5.67 9.18
C ILE A 139 -16.21 6.12 7.80
N ASP A 140 -17.40 6.71 7.75
CA ASP A 140 -17.95 7.36 6.56
C ASP A 140 -17.43 8.79 6.38
N ALA A 141 -17.96 9.52 5.38
CA ALA A 141 -17.61 10.90 5.12
C ALA A 141 -17.88 11.83 6.31
N ASP A 142 -18.88 11.52 7.14
CA ASP A 142 -19.30 12.31 8.31
C ASP A 142 -18.59 11.87 9.61
N GLY A 143 -17.76 10.83 9.54
CA GLY A 143 -17.02 10.29 10.68
C GLY A 143 -17.79 9.25 11.50
N GLN A 144 -18.94 8.79 11.03
CA GLN A 144 -19.70 7.72 11.68
C GLN A 144 -19.08 6.37 11.38
N ARG A 145 -19.07 5.48 12.38
CA ARG A 145 -18.50 4.14 12.23
C ARG A 145 -19.28 3.30 11.22
N ILE A 146 -18.54 2.63 10.33
CA ILE A 146 -19.08 1.63 9.40
C ILE A 146 -18.55 0.25 9.79
N ASP A 147 -19.44 -0.70 10.00
CA ASP A 147 -19.05 -2.10 10.14
C ASP A 147 -18.62 -2.68 8.80
N ILE A 148 -17.37 -3.10 8.73
CA ILE A 148 -16.84 -3.79 7.55
C ILE A 148 -16.08 -5.05 7.94
N ARG A 149 -16.24 -6.09 7.12
CA ARG A 149 -15.57 -7.37 7.30
C ARG A 149 -14.34 -7.43 6.41
N PHE A 150 -13.16 -7.43 7.03
CA PHE A 150 -11.91 -7.69 6.32
C PHE A 150 -11.57 -9.17 6.28
N ARG A 151 -10.87 -9.57 5.20
CA ARG A 151 -10.25 -10.88 5.17
C ARG A 151 -9.03 -10.85 6.08
N ARG A 152 -9.06 -11.68 7.12
CA ARG A 152 -7.93 -11.87 8.03
C ARG A 152 -6.73 -12.44 7.26
N ARG A 153 -5.59 -11.78 7.42
CA ARG A 153 -4.27 -12.27 6.98
C ARG A 153 -3.59 -12.99 8.14
N PRO A 154 -2.57 -13.83 7.92
CA PRO A 154 -1.67 -14.24 9.00
C PRO A 154 -1.03 -13.02 9.67
N GLU A 155 -0.71 -13.11 10.96
CA GLU A 155 -0.03 -12.03 11.68
C GLU A 155 1.41 -11.84 11.21
N ARG A 156 2.02 -12.92 10.73
CA ARG A 156 3.36 -12.92 10.13
C ARG A 156 3.33 -13.74 8.86
N TYR A 157 3.93 -13.22 7.79
CA TYR A 157 4.05 -13.96 6.53
C TYR A 157 5.21 -13.47 5.67
N GLU A 158 5.65 -14.33 4.75
CA GLU A 158 6.72 -14.08 3.79
C GLU A 158 6.18 -14.27 2.35
N LEU A 159 7.07 -14.33 1.36
CA LEU A 159 6.70 -14.49 -0.06
C LEU A 159 5.87 -15.75 -0.36
N ASP A 160 6.05 -16.83 0.41
CA ASP A 160 5.30 -18.08 0.23
C ASP A 160 3.77 -17.85 0.35
N TYR A 161 3.36 -16.91 1.20
CA TYR A 161 1.96 -16.57 1.39
C TYR A 161 1.36 -16.02 0.09
N TYR A 162 2.07 -15.15 -0.61
CA TYR A 162 1.65 -14.60 -1.90
C TYR A 162 1.43 -15.69 -2.94
N VAL A 163 2.35 -16.66 -3.02
CA VAL A 163 2.22 -17.82 -3.91
C VAL A 163 0.97 -18.62 -3.54
N ARG A 164 0.76 -18.94 -2.26
CA ARG A 164 -0.38 -19.75 -1.80
C ARG A 164 -1.74 -19.11 -2.07
N ILE A 165 -1.85 -17.78 -1.92
CA ILE A 165 -3.14 -17.08 -2.10
C ILE A 165 -3.52 -16.85 -3.57
N GLY A 166 -2.57 -16.89 -4.50
CA GLY A 166 -2.89 -16.79 -5.94
C GLY A 166 -3.39 -15.43 -6.43
N ARG A 167 -3.08 -14.31 -5.76
CA ARG A 167 -3.64 -12.99 -6.10
C ARG A 167 -2.78 -11.83 -5.59
N LEU A 168 -2.90 -10.67 -6.23
CA LEU A 168 -2.36 -9.40 -5.74
C LEU A 168 -2.98 -9.06 -4.39
N ILE A 169 -2.13 -8.86 -3.39
CA ILE A 169 -2.47 -8.42 -2.05
C ILE A 169 -1.34 -7.51 -1.56
N GLY A 170 -1.66 -6.30 -1.11
CA GLY A 170 -0.74 -5.41 -0.39
C GLY A 170 -1.32 -5.09 0.98
N LEU A 171 -0.49 -4.79 1.97
CA LEU A 171 -0.97 -4.12 3.18
C LEU A 171 -1.60 -2.78 2.76
N LEU A 172 -2.69 -2.35 3.40
CA LEU A 172 -3.36 -1.11 2.97
C LEU A 172 -2.41 0.07 3.20
N GLY A 173 -2.21 0.93 2.19
CA GLY A 173 -1.29 2.07 2.26
C GLY A 173 -1.49 2.93 3.50
N ALA A 174 -2.74 3.27 3.85
CA ALA A 174 -3.09 4.04 5.05
C ALA A 174 -2.65 3.40 6.39
N THR A 175 -2.51 2.08 6.42
CA THR A 175 -2.11 1.29 7.62
C THR A 175 -0.62 0.94 7.63
N LEU A 176 0.09 1.22 6.54
CA LEU A 176 1.42 0.70 6.27
C LEU A 176 2.49 1.44 7.08
N ALA A 177 3.43 0.67 7.60
CA ALA A 177 4.72 1.14 8.07
C ALA A 177 5.82 0.20 7.58
N PHE A 178 7.03 0.71 7.39
CA PHE A 178 8.15 -0.07 6.86
C PHE A 178 9.50 0.45 7.35
N ARG A 179 10.50 -0.42 7.40
CA ARG A 179 11.88 0.00 7.60
C ARG A 179 12.36 0.75 6.36
N ARG A 180 13.01 1.90 6.53
CA ARG A 180 13.54 2.74 5.45
C ARG A 180 14.38 1.95 4.43
N GLU A 181 15.06 0.92 4.89
CA GLU A 181 15.82 -0.04 4.08
C GLU A 181 15.00 -0.63 2.91
N VAL A 182 13.69 -0.84 3.07
CA VAL A 182 12.79 -1.31 2.00
C VAL A 182 12.78 -0.35 0.80
N TYR A 183 12.97 0.94 1.03
CA TYR A 183 13.12 1.93 -0.02
C TYR A 183 14.59 2.12 -0.41
N ASP A 184 15.48 2.33 0.56
CA ASP A 184 16.90 2.63 0.32
C ASP A 184 17.61 1.53 -0.48
N ARG A 185 17.24 0.26 -0.27
CA ARG A 185 17.86 -0.88 -0.96
C ARG A 185 17.58 -0.91 -2.46
N PHE A 186 16.41 -0.43 -2.89
CA PHE A 186 15.90 -0.62 -4.25
C PHE A 186 15.64 0.69 -5.01
N GLY A 187 15.61 1.83 -4.31
CA GLY A 187 15.34 3.14 -4.87
C GLY A 187 13.84 3.41 -5.11
N PRO A 188 13.51 4.41 -5.96
CA PRO A 188 12.12 4.77 -6.27
C PRO A 188 11.27 3.59 -6.76
N LEU A 189 9.97 3.63 -6.45
CA LEU A 189 8.98 2.65 -6.92
C LEU A 189 8.72 2.81 -8.41
N LEU A 190 8.63 1.70 -9.15
CA LEU A 190 8.34 1.69 -10.58
C LEU A 190 6.84 1.50 -10.90
N GLY A 191 6.11 0.91 -9.95
CA GLY A 191 4.69 0.60 -10.10
C GLY A 191 3.77 1.81 -9.87
N PRO A 192 2.50 1.73 -10.31
CA PRO A 192 1.52 2.83 -10.17
C PRO A 192 0.95 2.98 -8.76
N ILE A 193 1.15 2.01 -7.87
CA ILE A 193 0.72 2.06 -6.46
C ILE A 193 1.87 1.60 -5.57
N GLU A 194 2.06 2.33 -4.49
CA GLU A 194 3.09 2.16 -3.48
C GLU A 194 2.88 0.94 -2.58
N ASP A 195 1.64 0.68 -2.16
CA ASP A 195 1.32 -0.28 -1.09
C ASP A 195 1.72 -1.74 -1.40
N ASN A 196 1.42 -2.19 -2.62
CA ASN A 196 1.74 -3.53 -3.11
C ASN A 196 3.25 -3.69 -3.36
N ALA A 197 3.89 -2.67 -3.93
CA ALA A 197 5.33 -2.66 -4.20
C ALA A 197 6.12 -2.71 -2.88
N LEU A 198 5.81 -1.83 -1.93
CA LEU A 198 6.44 -1.81 -0.61
C LEU A 198 6.23 -3.13 0.13
N SER A 199 5.01 -3.69 0.11
CA SER A 199 4.73 -4.98 0.76
C SER A 199 5.60 -6.11 0.20
N LEU A 200 5.78 -6.18 -1.13
CA LEU A 200 6.60 -7.21 -1.77
C LEU A 200 8.09 -6.99 -1.58
N ARG A 201 8.56 -5.74 -1.65
CA ARG A 201 9.94 -5.37 -1.32
C ARG A 201 10.27 -5.77 0.12
N GLY A 202 9.37 -5.50 1.05
CA GLY A 202 9.48 -5.96 2.44
C GLY A 202 9.60 -7.48 2.54
N ALA A 203 8.74 -8.21 1.83
CA ALA A 203 8.77 -9.67 1.82
C ALA A 203 10.00 -10.29 1.13
N LEU A 204 10.72 -9.54 0.26
CA LEU A 204 12.02 -9.95 -0.29
C LEU A 204 13.13 -9.85 0.75
N LEU A 205 13.07 -8.81 1.60
CA LEU A 205 14.11 -8.51 2.58
C LEU A 205 13.90 -9.22 3.92
N GLY A 206 12.66 -9.57 4.26
CA GLY A 206 12.32 -10.24 5.50
C GLY A 206 10.83 -10.52 5.63
N GLN A 207 10.29 -10.40 6.85
CA GLN A 207 8.91 -10.72 7.16
C GLN A 207 7.97 -9.53 6.99
N SER A 208 6.71 -9.84 6.67
CA SER A 208 5.58 -8.92 6.77
C SER A 208 4.78 -9.16 8.04
N LEU A 209 4.39 -8.10 8.73
CA LEU A 209 3.54 -8.15 9.92
C LEU A 209 2.13 -7.60 9.66
N CYS A 210 1.15 -8.17 10.35
CA CYS A 210 -0.23 -7.71 10.42
C CYS A 210 -0.67 -7.62 11.88
N LEU A 211 -0.72 -6.40 12.43
CA LEU A 211 -1.25 -6.15 13.76
C LEU A 211 -2.78 -6.24 13.76
N ARG A 212 -3.34 -6.97 14.73
CA ARG A 212 -4.80 -7.09 14.93
C ARG A 212 -5.44 -5.91 15.66
N GLN A 213 -4.62 -4.93 16.02
CA GLN A 213 -5.06 -3.75 16.73
C GLN A 213 -5.42 -2.67 15.70
N PRO A 214 -6.63 -2.09 15.79
CA PRO A 214 -6.96 -0.87 15.05
C PRO A 214 -6.04 0.28 15.47
N LEU A 215 -5.32 0.87 14.52
CA LEU A 215 -4.41 2.01 14.80
C LEU A 215 -4.86 3.34 14.14
N LEU A 216 -5.94 3.31 13.37
CA LEU A 216 -6.53 4.49 12.74
C LEU A 216 -8.02 4.29 12.47
N GLN A 217 -8.68 5.41 12.19
CA GLN A 217 -9.98 5.48 11.55
C GLN A 217 -9.79 5.73 10.05
N TYR A 218 -10.08 4.72 9.24
CA TYR A 218 -10.02 4.78 7.78
C TYR A 218 -11.33 5.33 7.21
N ARG A 219 -11.26 6.39 6.42
CA ARG A 219 -12.42 7.08 5.87
C ARG A 219 -12.81 6.52 4.51
N ARG A 220 -14.10 6.24 4.34
CA ARG A 220 -14.69 5.88 3.05
C ARG A 220 -15.59 7.00 2.55
N HIS A 221 -15.15 7.66 1.49
CA HIS A 221 -15.93 8.68 0.78
C HIS A 221 -15.72 8.57 -0.74
N PRO A 222 -16.62 9.14 -1.57
CA PRO A 222 -16.55 9.01 -3.04
C PRO A 222 -15.23 9.52 -3.65
N GLY A 223 -14.63 10.55 -3.06
CA GLY A 223 -13.37 11.15 -3.52
C GLY A 223 -12.10 10.38 -3.15
N SER A 224 -12.16 9.40 -2.23
CA SER A 224 -11.00 8.61 -1.83
C SER A 224 -10.45 7.80 -3.00
N VAL A 225 -9.16 7.45 -2.99
CA VAL A 225 -8.58 6.56 -4.01
C VAL A 225 -9.36 5.25 -4.10
N SER A 226 -9.79 4.68 -2.96
CA SER A 226 -10.62 3.47 -2.95
C SER A 226 -12.05 3.73 -3.46
N GLY A 227 -12.67 4.85 -3.08
CA GLY A 227 -14.01 5.27 -3.52
C GLY A 227 -14.11 5.53 -5.01
N CYS A 228 -13.19 6.33 -5.57
CA CYS A 228 -13.07 6.58 -7.00
C CYS A 228 -12.72 5.31 -7.79
N VAL A 229 -12.02 4.35 -7.17
CA VAL A 229 -11.65 3.08 -7.80
C VAL A 229 -12.82 2.09 -7.88
N PHE A 230 -13.80 2.19 -6.98
CA PHE A 230 -14.99 1.32 -6.91
C PHE A 230 -16.32 2.04 -7.18
N ALA A 231 -16.30 3.25 -7.74
CA ALA A 231 -17.50 4.01 -8.08
C ALA A 231 -18.44 3.17 -8.96
N ARG A 232 -19.67 2.96 -8.48
CA ARG A 232 -20.67 2.06 -9.07
C ARG A 232 -21.60 2.75 -10.06
N ASP A 233 -21.40 4.05 -10.29
CA ASP A 233 -22.33 4.91 -11.04
C ASP A 233 -22.02 4.99 -12.55
N GLU A 234 -21.00 4.28 -13.01
CA GLU A 234 -20.73 4.10 -14.44
C GLU A 234 -21.54 2.94 -15.03
N ALA A 235 -21.89 3.05 -16.32
CA ALA A 235 -22.48 1.94 -17.07
C ALA A 235 -21.64 0.66 -16.83
N PRO A 236 -22.27 -0.50 -16.48
CA PRO A 236 -21.55 -1.66 -15.95
C PRO A 236 -20.36 -2.12 -16.79
N GLU A 237 -20.43 -1.96 -18.12
CA GLU A 237 -19.41 -2.39 -19.07
C GLU A 237 -18.18 -1.48 -19.10
N VAL A 238 -18.40 -0.15 -19.07
CA VAL A 238 -17.31 0.85 -19.01
C VAL A 238 -16.57 0.70 -17.68
N ALA A 239 -17.31 0.50 -16.59
CA ALA A 239 -16.77 0.24 -15.26
C ALA A 239 -15.93 -1.05 -15.23
N VAL A 240 -16.41 -2.13 -15.86
CA VAL A 240 -15.68 -3.42 -15.94
C VAL A 240 -14.40 -3.27 -16.75
N ARG A 241 -14.45 -2.63 -17.93
CA ARG A 241 -13.27 -2.41 -18.77
C ARG A 241 -12.20 -1.59 -18.05
N ARG A 242 -12.56 -0.42 -17.52
CA ARG A 242 -11.63 0.45 -16.76
C ARG A 242 -11.03 -0.30 -15.57
N ARG A 243 -11.83 -1.08 -14.85
CA ARG A 243 -11.34 -1.92 -13.75
C ARG A 243 -10.30 -2.93 -14.22
N TYR A 244 -10.53 -3.60 -15.35
CA TYR A 244 -9.57 -4.57 -15.88
C TYR A 244 -8.29 -3.89 -16.35
N GLU A 245 -8.38 -2.80 -17.11
CA GLU A 245 -7.21 -2.03 -17.59
C GLU A 245 -6.35 -1.54 -16.41
N ARG A 246 -6.99 -1.01 -15.37
CA ARG A 246 -6.33 -0.61 -14.12
C ARG A 246 -5.67 -1.80 -13.42
N THR A 247 -6.40 -2.92 -13.31
CA THR A 247 -5.86 -4.13 -12.67
C THR A 247 -4.67 -4.69 -13.45
N VAL A 248 -4.70 -4.67 -14.78
CA VAL A 248 -3.56 -5.04 -15.64
C VAL A 248 -2.37 -4.14 -15.34
N ARG A 249 -2.57 -2.81 -15.29
CA ARG A 249 -1.51 -1.85 -14.95
C ARG A 249 -0.91 -2.13 -13.57
N PHE A 250 -1.74 -2.48 -12.59
CA PHE A 250 -1.28 -2.82 -11.23
C PHE A 250 -0.43 -4.08 -11.22
N TYR A 251 -0.90 -5.17 -11.85
CA TYR A 251 -0.11 -6.41 -11.94
C TYR A 251 1.19 -6.21 -12.70
N ARG A 252 1.18 -5.51 -13.85
CA ARG A 252 2.38 -5.22 -14.65
C ARG A 252 3.37 -4.39 -13.85
N GLY A 253 2.96 -3.21 -13.36
CA GLY A 253 3.85 -2.33 -12.62
C GLY A 253 4.41 -2.95 -11.34
N THR A 254 3.61 -3.75 -10.62
CA THR A 254 4.11 -4.46 -9.43
C THR A 254 5.07 -5.61 -9.80
N ALA A 255 4.84 -6.29 -10.94
CA ALA A 255 5.74 -7.32 -11.44
C ALA A 255 7.07 -6.72 -11.92
N ASP A 256 7.03 -5.58 -12.61
CA ASP A 256 8.21 -4.87 -13.10
C ASP A 256 9.06 -4.37 -11.92
N ASP A 257 8.41 -3.83 -10.87
CA ASP A 257 9.08 -3.44 -9.62
C ASP A 257 9.73 -4.64 -8.91
N LEU A 258 9.01 -5.76 -8.77
CA LEU A 258 9.53 -6.99 -8.18
C LEU A 258 10.72 -7.55 -8.96
N GLU A 259 10.63 -7.61 -10.29
CA GLU A 259 11.75 -8.08 -11.13
C GLU A 259 12.96 -7.17 -11.00
N HIS A 260 12.76 -5.85 -10.97
CA HIS A 260 13.82 -4.88 -10.74
C HIS A 260 14.52 -5.13 -9.40
N CYS A 261 13.75 -5.31 -8.32
CA CYS A 261 14.29 -5.58 -6.99
C CYS A 261 15.08 -6.90 -6.94
N MET A 262 14.53 -7.97 -7.54
CA MET A 262 15.22 -9.25 -7.64
C MET A 262 16.55 -9.14 -8.39
N GLY A 263 16.62 -8.29 -9.42
CA GLY A 263 17.85 -8.02 -10.17
C GLY A 263 18.96 -7.36 -9.36
N GLN A 264 18.60 -6.66 -8.27
CA GLN A 264 19.55 -6.01 -7.36
C GLN A 264 20.02 -6.90 -6.18
N MET A 265 19.48 -8.12 -6.08
CA MET A 265 19.78 -9.06 -4.97
C MET A 265 20.54 -10.30 -5.47
N PRO A 266 21.87 -10.21 -5.74
CA PRO A 266 22.68 -11.38 -6.05
C PRO A 266 22.68 -12.45 -4.93
N GLU A 267 22.40 -12.05 -3.70
CA GLU A 267 22.24 -12.90 -2.52
C GLU A 267 20.93 -13.69 -2.50
N LEU A 268 19.94 -13.33 -3.33
CA LEU A 268 18.64 -14.02 -3.36
C LEU A 268 18.79 -15.44 -3.92
N ARG A 269 18.63 -16.45 -3.06
CA ARG A 269 18.86 -17.88 -3.36
C ARG A 269 17.80 -18.78 -2.72
N GLY A 270 17.89 -20.08 -3.00
CA GLY A 270 17.11 -21.11 -2.31
C GLY A 270 15.59 -20.96 -2.44
N ARG A 271 14.88 -21.05 -1.32
CA ARG A 271 13.42 -20.93 -1.25
C ARG A 271 12.94 -19.53 -1.64
N ALA A 272 13.56 -18.48 -1.10
CA ALA A 272 13.18 -17.09 -1.36
C ALA A 272 13.22 -16.75 -2.88
N LEU A 273 14.29 -17.15 -3.59
CA LEU A 273 14.36 -16.96 -5.05
C LEU A 273 13.25 -17.69 -5.80
N ARG A 274 12.91 -18.92 -5.40
CA ARG A 274 11.82 -19.69 -6.03
C ARG A 274 10.47 -19.02 -5.79
N ASP A 275 10.21 -18.59 -4.57
CA ASP A 275 8.94 -17.95 -4.22
C ASP A 275 8.81 -16.58 -4.90
N ALA A 276 9.87 -15.77 -4.95
CA ALA A 276 9.91 -14.52 -5.71
C ALA A 276 9.61 -14.75 -7.21
N ARG A 277 10.25 -15.73 -7.84
CA ARG A 277 9.97 -16.11 -9.25
C ARG A 277 8.53 -16.57 -9.44
N ASN A 278 7.97 -17.30 -8.48
CA ASN A 278 6.57 -17.75 -8.54
C ASN A 278 5.61 -16.57 -8.45
N VAL A 279 5.85 -15.60 -7.56
CA VAL A 279 5.04 -14.39 -7.45
C VAL A 279 5.13 -13.56 -8.73
N LEU A 280 6.34 -13.36 -9.26
CA LEU A 280 6.56 -12.64 -10.51
C LEU A 280 5.81 -13.28 -11.69
N ALA A 281 5.98 -14.59 -11.89
CA ALA A 281 5.29 -15.33 -12.95
C ALA A 281 3.77 -15.27 -12.77
N MET A 282 3.28 -15.44 -11.54
CA MET A 282 1.87 -15.33 -11.21
C MET A 282 1.30 -13.95 -11.58
N TYR A 283 2.00 -12.86 -11.26
CA TYR A 283 1.53 -11.51 -11.56
C TYR A 283 1.50 -11.23 -13.06
N ARG A 284 2.53 -11.68 -13.80
CA ARG A 284 2.56 -11.59 -15.27
C ARG A 284 1.42 -12.36 -15.91
N ILE A 285 1.19 -13.61 -15.49
CA ILE A 285 0.08 -14.43 -16.01
C ILE A 285 -1.27 -13.78 -15.71
N GLU A 286 -1.43 -13.18 -14.52
CA GLU A 286 -2.66 -12.48 -14.14
C GLU A 286 -2.91 -11.21 -14.96
N ALA A 287 -1.85 -10.46 -15.30
CA ALA A 287 -1.95 -9.33 -16.22
C ALA A 287 -2.34 -9.81 -17.62
N ASP A 288 -1.59 -10.75 -18.19
CA ASP A 288 -1.80 -11.28 -19.54
C ASP A 288 -3.22 -11.87 -19.69
N ALA A 289 -3.71 -12.59 -18.68
CA ALA A 289 -5.05 -13.17 -18.72
C ALA A 289 -6.17 -12.11 -18.75
N ARG A 290 -5.98 -10.95 -18.10
CA ARG A 290 -6.96 -9.86 -18.11
C ARG A 290 -6.88 -9.03 -19.38
N GLU A 291 -5.68 -8.78 -19.87
CA GLU A 291 -5.47 -8.10 -21.14
C GLU A 291 -6.04 -8.92 -22.31
N ALA A 292 -5.82 -10.24 -22.30
CA ALA A 292 -6.44 -11.16 -23.25
C ALA A 292 -7.97 -11.01 -23.29
N ILE A 293 -8.61 -10.92 -22.14
CA ILE A 293 -10.06 -10.74 -22.03
C ILE A 293 -10.53 -9.43 -22.70
N LEU A 294 -9.77 -8.35 -22.51
CA LEU A 294 -10.09 -7.01 -22.99
C LEU A 294 -9.84 -6.81 -24.49
N GLN A 295 -8.68 -7.25 -24.99
CA GLN A 295 -8.14 -6.79 -26.28
C GLN A 295 -8.08 -7.88 -27.35
N HIS A 296 -8.26 -9.15 -26.95
CA HIS A 296 -7.87 -10.27 -27.79
C HIS A 296 -9.03 -11.23 -28.13
N GLN A 297 -8.83 -12.00 -29.20
CA GLN A 297 -9.74 -13.09 -29.59
C GLN A 297 -9.57 -14.30 -28.64
N ARG A 298 -10.61 -15.13 -28.50
CA ARG A 298 -10.63 -16.24 -27.49
C ARG A 298 -9.47 -17.21 -27.59
N HIS A 299 -9.00 -17.52 -28.80
CA HIS A 299 -7.87 -18.44 -28.97
C HIS A 299 -6.58 -17.90 -28.31
N GLN A 300 -6.44 -16.58 -28.20
CA GLN A 300 -5.29 -15.92 -27.56
C GLN A 300 -5.38 -15.97 -26.02
N TRP A 301 -6.54 -16.34 -25.46
CA TRP A 301 -6.71 -16.55 -24.02
C TRP A 301 -6.09 -17.90 -23.58
N LEU A 302 -5.91 -18.85 -24.50
CA LEU A 302 -5.37 -20.18 -24.21
C LEU A 302 -3.97 -20.09 -23.59
N GLY A 303 -3.10 -19.23 -24.12
CA GLY A 303 -1.72 -19.07 -23.64
C GLY A 303 -1.63 -18.72 -22.15
N PRO A 304 -2.25 -17.61 -21.69
CA PRO A 304 -2.29 -17.26 -20.27
C PRO A 304 -2.99 -18.32 -19.40
N VAL A 305 -4.07 -18.94 -19.89
CA VAL A 305 -4.79 -19.99 -19.14
C VAL A 305 -3.90 -21.22 -18.93
N LEU A 306 -3.23 -21.72 -19.97
CA LEU A 306 -2.34 -22.88 -19.89
C LEU A 306 -1.14 -22.62 -18.97
N ARG A 307 -0.48 -21.45 -19.10
CA ARG A 307 0.58 -21.05 -18.16
C ARG A 307 0.06 -21.01 -16.72
N GLY A 308 -1.14 -20.46 -16.51
CA GLY A 308 -1.75 -20.38 -15.20
C GLY A 308 -2.20 -21.73 -14.60
N LEU A 309 -2.50 -22.75 -15.41
CA LEU A 309 -2.79 -24.11 -14.94
C LEU A 309 -1.54 -24.81 -14.38
N LEU A 310 -0.36 -24.45 -14.90
CA LEU A 310 0.92 -24.98 -14.44
C LEU A 310 1.49 -24.18 -13.26
N GLN A 311 1.11 -22.91 -13.12
CA GLN A 311 1.63 -21.99 -12.10
C GLN A 311 1.07 -22.26 -10.69
N PRO A 312 1.94 -22.48 -9.68
CA PRO A 312 1.53 -22.51 -8.27
C PRO A 312 0.74 -21.25 -7.88
N GLY A 313 -0.31 -21.41 -7.08
CA GLY A 313 -1.21 -20.31 -6.69
C GLY A 313 -2.32 -20.00 -7.70
N LEU A 314 -2.12 -20.25 -8.99
CA LEU A 314 -3.12 -19.92 -10.02
C LEU A 314 -3.92 -21.11 -10.53
N ARG A 315 -3.50 -22.36 -10.29
CA ARG A 315 -4.10 -23.57 -10.89
C ARG A 315 -5.64 -23.58 -10.86
N ARG A 316 -6.23 -23.42 -9.66
CA ARG A 316 -7.70 -23.39 -9.49
C ARG A 316 -8.34 -22.25 -10.28
N LYS A 317 -7.79 -21.04 -10.15
CA LYS A 317 -8.31 -19.84 -10.80
C LYS A 317 -8.23 -19.92 -12.33
N SER A 318 -7.17 -20.55 -12.84
CA SER A 318 -6.97 -20.78 -14.27
C SER A 318 -7.89 -21.89 -14.80
N ALA A 319 -8.17 -22.93 -14.01
CA ALA A 319 -9.21 -23.92 -14.34
C ALA A 319 -10.60 -23.28 -14.42
N GLU A 320 -10.94 -22.40 -13.46
CA GLU A 320 -12.18 -21.62 -13.50
C GLU A 320 -12.24 -20.71 -14.74
N ARG A 321 -11.11 -20.12 -15.18
CA ARG A 321 -11.05 -19.34 -16.43
C ARG A 321 -11.16 -20.20 -17.68
N ALA A 322 -10.60 -21.41 -17.67
CA ALA A 322 -10.72 -22.35 -18.80
C ALA A 322 -12.19 -22.70 -19.07
N LEU A 323 -12.98 -22.93 -18.01
CA LEU A 323 -14.43 -23.12 -18.13
C LEU A 323 -15.12 -21.89 -18.76
N LYS A 324 -14.67 -20.68 -18.42
CA LYS A 324 -15.23 -19.43 -18.97
C LYS A 324 -14.93 -19.23 -20.46
N LEU A 325 -13.92 -19.89 -21.03
CA LEU A 325 -13.68 -19.87 -22.48
C LEU A 325 -14.85 -20.44 -23.28
N LEU A 326 -15.65 -21.31 -22.65
CA LEU A 326 -16.82 -21.96 -23.24
C LEU A 326 -18.10 -21.14 -23.06
N LEU A 327 -18.10 -20.09 -22.21
CA LEU A 327 -19.28 -19.28 -21.89
C LEU A 327 -19.37 -18.01 -22.76
N PRO A 328 -20.57 -17.50 -23.11
CA PRO A 328 -20.74 -16.29 -23.93
C PRO A 328 -20.10 -15.02 -23.34
N ARG A 329 -19.50 -14.13 -24.17
CA ARG A 329 -18.85 -12.88 -23.72
C ARG A 329 -19.79 -11.94 -22.95
N ARG A 330 -21.06 -11.89 -23.36
CA ARG A 330 -22.14 -11.12 -22.72
C ARG A 330 -22.31 -11.41 -21.22
N TRP A 331 -21.91 -12.59 -20.74
CA TRP A 331 -22.01 -12.94 -19.32
C TRP A 331 -20.93 -12.30 -18.45
N PHE A 332 -19.94 -11.64 -19.06
CA PHE A 332 -18.85 -10.95 -18.36
C PHE A 332 -18.91 -9.42 -18.51
N GLY A 333 -20.03 -8.86 -19.00
CA GLY A 333 -20.16 -7.41 -19.23
C GLY A 333 -19.22 -6.90 -20.32
N LEU A 334 -18.90 -7.73 -21.31
CA LEU A 334 -18.11 -7.37 -22.48
C LEU A 334 -18.99 -7.58 -23.72
N HIS A 335 -19.69 -6.53 -24.15
CA HIS A 335 -20.33 -6.54 -25.46
C HIS A 335 -19.29 -6.34 -26.57
N HIS A 336 -19.59 -6.90 -27.75
CA HIS A 336 -18.75 -6.75 -28.92
C HIS A 336 -18.65 -5.24 -29.26
N ALA A 337 -17.42 -4.75 -29.40
CA ALA A 337 -17.16 -3.59 -30.22
C ALA A 337 -17.34 -3.97 -31.70
#